data_AF-A0A6I9S7S5-F1
#
_entry.id   AF-A0A6I9S7S5-F1
#
_cell.length_a   1.000
_cell.length_b   1.000
_cell.length_c   1.000
_cell.angle_alpha   90.00
_cell.angle_beta   90.00
_cell.angle_gamma   90.00
#
_symmetry.space_group_name_H-M   'P 1'
#
loop_
_entity.id
_entity.type
_entity.pdbx_description
1 polymer ?
#
loop_
_entity_poly.entity_id
_entity_poly.type
_entity_poly.pdbx_seq_one_letter_code
_entity_poly.pdbx_strand_id
1 'polypeptide(L)'
;MTCHYQVVYGGGFSSREFTAKTLTIGDAPPIENVAMGCGFDNEGTFITVGGLLTLDMGMLSFPSHSFTYCLIDRCMPGTSIIDFGPPTTQPEASTITTKLLHSKKVRTFYYLELTGFNVGGMKLPIPPSVLAMDTDGSKGIILDLGTMVSQLNKCTSL
;
A
#
# COMPACT_ATOMS: atom_id res chain seq x y z
N MET A 1 -6.12 25.37 -18.85
CA MET A 1 -7.09 24.76 -17.91
C MET A 1 -6.29 23.88 -16.97
N THR A 2 -6.35 24.13 -15.66
CA THR A 2 -5.57 23.38 -14.67
C THR A 2 -6.37 22.14 -14.27
N CYS A 3 -5.75 20.96 -14.28
CA CYS A 3 -6.37 19.75 -13.78
C CYS A 3 -6.25 19.74 -12.26
N HIS A 4 -7.34 19.44 -11.55
CA HIS A 4 -7.35 19.35 -10.11
C HIS A 4 -7.28 17.90 -9.66
N TYR A 5 -6.56 17.65 -8.57
CA TYR A 5 -6.56 16.35 -7.88
C TYR A 5 -7.04 16.53 -6.45
N GLN A 6 -7.61 15.46 -5.91
CA GLN A 6 -7.92 15.32 -4.51
C GLN A 6 -7.70 13.86 -4.12
N VAL A 7 -6.98 13.64 -3.03
CA VAL A 7 -6.85 12.33 -2.40
C VAL A 7 -7.30 12.44 -0.95
N VAL A 8 -8.13 11.48 -0.54
CA VAL A 8 -8.60 11.35 0.83
C VAL A 8 -8.00 10.09 1.42
N TYR A 9 -7.49 10.21 2.63
CA TYR A 9 -6.87 9.14 3.41
C TYR A 9 -7.63 8.98 4.72
N GLY A 10 -7.43 7.86 5.42
CA GLY A 10 -8.06 7.66 6.74
C GLY A 10 -7.69 8.73 7.77
N GLY A 11 -6.53 9.38 7.61
CA GLY A 11 -6.02 10.42 8.51
C GLY A 11 -6.13 11.85 8.02
N GLY A 12 -6.72 12.13 6.84
CA GLY A 12 -6.80 13.48 6.28
C GLY A 12 -6.94 13.53 4.75
N PHE A 13 -6.54 14.63 4.12
CA PHE A 13 -6.61 14.78 2.67
C PHE A 13 -5.48 15.66 2.12
N SER A 14 -5.23 15.53 0.83
CA SER A 14 -4.36 16.43 0.07
C SER A 14 -5.02 16.76 -1.26
N SER A 15 -5.08 18.05 -1.60
CA SER A 15 -5.69 18.50 -2.85
C SER A 15 -5.02 19.75 -3.40
N ARG A 16 -5.10 19.88 -4.74
CA ARG A 16 -5.00 21.12 -5.52
C ARG A 16 -4.70 20.80 -6.98
N GLU A 17 -3.45 20.87 -7.42
CA GLU A 17 -3.08 20.90 -8.82
C GLU A 17 -2.45 19.58 -9.23
N PHE A 18 -2.96 19.00 -10.31
CA PHE A 18 -2.36 17.84 -10.93
C PHE A 18 -1.28 18.28 -11.90
N THR A 19 -0.11 17.64 -11.83
CA THR A 19 1.03 17.93 -12.69
C THR A 19 1.74 16.64 -13.11
N ALA A 20 2.60 16.74 -14.10
CA ALA A 20 3.50 15.68 -14.50
C ALA A 20 4.94 16.21 -14.40
N LYS A 21 5.82 15.49 -13.71
CA LYS A 21 7.24 15.87 -13.57
C LYS A 21 8.13 14.66 -13.77
N THR A 22 9.41 14.96 -13.98
CA THR A 22 10.47 13.97 -13.92
C THR A 22 10.83 13.70 -12.46
N LEU A 23 10.91 12.42 -12.08
CA LEU A 23 11.27 11.97 -10.75
C LEU A 23 12.54 11.12 -10.81
N THR A 24 13.46 11.36 -9.88
CA THR A 24 14.68 10.55 -9.69
C THR A 24 14.67 10.01 -8.27
N ILE A 25 14.88 8.70 -8.11
CA ILE A 25 14.94 8.02 -6.81
C ILE A 25 16.31 7.37 -6.67
N GLY A 26 17.08 7.80 -5.66
CA GLY A 26 18.46 7.34 -5.48
C GLY A 26 19.30 7.60 -6.73
N ASP A 27 20.08 6.60 -7.13
CA ASP A 27 20.94 6.64 -8.32
C ASP A 27 20.25 6.08 -9.58
N ALA A 28 18.94 5.83 -9.53
CA ALA A 28 18.20 5.30 -10.67
C ALA A 28 18.05 6.34 -11.80
N PRO A 29 17.93 5.89 -13.06
CA PRO A 29 17.62 6.77 -14.18
C PRO A 29 16.33 7.58 -13.91
N PRO A 30 16.24 8.85 -14.38
CA PRO A 30 15.05 9.66 -14.22
C PRO A 30 13.83 9.03 -14.90
N ILE A 31 12.68 9.07 -14.23
CA ILE A 31 11.39 8.65 -14.77
C ILE A 31 10.64 9.91 -15.19
N GLU A 32 10.43 10.08 -16.49
CA GLU A 32 9.71 11.23 -17.03
C GLU A 32 8.19 11.08 -16.92
N ASN A 33 7.49 12.21 -16.97
CA ASN A 33 6.02 12.27 -17.04
C ASN A 33 5.31 11.52 -15.90
N VAL A 34 5.90 11.47 -14.70
CA VAL A 34 5.27 10.92 -13.51
C VAL A 34 4.12 11.83 -13.10
N ALA A 35 2.90 11.30 -13.14
CA ALA A 35 1.71 11.95 -12.64
C ALA A 35 1.81 12.19 -11.13
N MET A 36 1.58 13.42 -10.68
CA MET A 36 1.68 13.78 -9.27
C MET A 36 0.75 14.93 -8.89
N GLY A 37 0.38 14.97 -7.61
CA GLY A 37 -0.37 16.07 -7.02
C GLY A 37 0.55 17.09 -6.35
N CYS A 38 0.39 18.38 -6.69
CA CYS A 38 0.98 19.49 -5.95
C CYS A 38 -0.02 19.98 -4.90
N GLY A 39 0.16 19.52 -3.66
CA GLY A 39 -0.77 19.76 -2.56
C GLY A 39 -0.52 21.10 -1.88
N PHE A 40 -1.48 22.00 -1.97
CA PHE A 40 -1.48 23.27 -1.22
C PHE A 40 -2.50 23.27 -0.08
N ASP A 41 -3.49 22.37 -0.16
CA ASP A 41 -4.48 22.16 0.88
C ASP A 41 -4.31 20.74 1.41
N ASN A 42 -3.64 20.64 2.55
CA ASN A 42 -3.21 19.39 3.16
C ASN A 42 -3.63 19.39 4.63
N GLU A 43 -4.41 18.40 5.02
CA GLU A 43 -4.82 18.18 6.40
C GLU A 43 -4.47 16.76 6.84
N GLY A 44 -4.28 16.59 8.15
CA GLY A 44 -4.16 15.28 8.76
C GLY A 44 -2.79 14.98 9.37
N THR A 45 -2.46 13.69 9.41
CA THR A 45 -1.30 13.15 10.15
C THR A 45 0.05 13.24 9.43
N PHE A 46 0.08 13.76 8.20
CA PHE A 46 1.27 13.77 7.33
C PHE A 46 2.00 15.12 7.30
N ILE A 47 1.86 15.94 8.35
CA ILE A 47 2.37 17.33 8.39
C ILE A 47 3.91 17.46 8.41
N THR A 48 4.65 16.38 8.63
CA THR A 48 6.12 16.41 8.71
C THR A 48 6.83 15.82 7.49
N VAL A 49 6.12 15.52 6.41
CA VAL A 49 6.71 14.96 5.17
C VAL A 49 6.56 15.93 4.01
N GLY A 50 7.49 15.86 3.04
CA GLY A 50 7.44 16.66 1.82
C GLY A 50 6.42 16.16 0.78
N GLY A 51 5.86 14.97 0.98
CA GLY A 51 4.89 14.36 0.08
C GLY A 51 4.69 12.87 0.37
N LEU A 52 3.79 12.23 -0.38
CA LEU A 52 3.48 10.81 -0.28
C LEU A 52 3.74 10.13 -1.62
N LEU A 53 4.50 9.03 -1.60
CA LEU A 53 4.69 8.15 -2.75
C LEU A 53 3.72 6.98 -2.64
N THR A 54 2.73 6.92 -3.53
CA THR A 54 1.76 5.82 -3.56
C THR A 54 2.33 4.65 -4.32
N LEU A 55 2.28 3.47 -3.70
CA LEU A 55 2.75 2.20 -4.27
C LEU A 55 1.60 1.22 -4.40
N ASP A 56 0.39 1.71 -4.70
CA ASP A 56 -0.80 0.88 -4.84
C ASP A 56 -0.95 0.37 -6.28
N MET A 57 -2.02 -0.36 -6.59
CA MET A 57 -2.31 -0.86 -7.96
C MET A 57 -3.09 0.14 -8.82
N GLY A 58 -3.24 1.38 -8.35
CA GLY A 58 -3.95 2.44 -9.05
C GLY A 58 -3.21 2.93 -10.30
N MET A 59 -3.96 3.49 -11.24
CA MET A 59 -3.40 4.02 -12.50
C MET A 59 -2.48 5.23 -12.32
N LEU A 60 -2.58 5.92 -11.18
CA LEU A 60 -1.74 7.07 -10.82
C LEU A 60 -0.67 6.71 -9.79
N SER A 61 -0.52 5.41 -9.49
CA SER A 61 0.54 4.93 -8.61
C SER A 61 1.92 5.15 -9.23
N PHE A 62 2.96 5.07 -8.41
CA PHE A 62 4.33 5.09 -8.90
C PHE A 62 4.50 3.98 -9.97
N PRO A 63 5.10 4.27 -11.14
CA PRO A 63 5.14 3.35 -12.27
C PRO A 63 6.16 2.23 -12.08
N SER A 64 5.91 1.37 -11.09
CA SER A 64 6.70 0.16 -10.83
C SER A 64 5.81 -1.09 -10.94
N HIS A 65 6.26 -2.07 -11.73
CA HIS A 65 5.54 -3.34 -11.89
C HIS A 65 5.75 -4.31 -10.72
N SER A 66 6.76 -4.07 -9.89
CA SER A 66 7.09 -4.87 -8.71
C SER A 66 7.99 -4.06 -7.78
N PHE A 67 7.94 -4.35 -6.50
CA PHE A 67 8.86 -3.75 -5.54
C PHE A 67 9.06 -4.73 -4.37
N THR A 68 10.19 -4.59 -3.71
CA THR A 68 10.50 -5.29 -2.45
C THR A 68 10.78 -4.24 -1.39
N TYR A 69 10.31 -4.48 -0.16
CA TYR A 69 10.58 -3.58 0.95
C TYR A 69 10.99 -4.38 2.19
N CYS A 70 12.00 -3.88 2.89
CA CYS A 70 12.51 -4.44 4.13
C CYS A 70 12.49 -3.35 5.20
N LEU A 71 11.55 -3.47 6.13
CA LEU A 71 11.43 -2.55 7.27
C LEU A 71 12.28 -3.06 8.43
N ILE A 72 13.08 -2.17 8.99
CA ILE A 72 13.76 -2.42 10.26
C ILE A 72 12.91 -1.96 11.44
N ASP A 73 13.25 -2.43 12.64
CA ASP A 73 12.61 -1.96 13.87
C ASP A 73 12.82 -0.45 14.03
N ARG A 74 11.72 0.28 14.24
CA ARG A 74 11.71 1.74 14.48
C ARG A 74 12.56 2.16 15.67
N CYS A 75 12.80 1.26 16.62
CA CYS A 75 13.59 1.52 17.83
C CYS A 75 15.09 1.22 17.64
N MET A 76 15.47 0.64 16.50
CA MET A 76 16.85 0.29 16.19
C MET A 76 17.48 1.31 15.23
N PRO A 77 18.79 1.59 15.35
CA PRO A 77 19.48 2.41 14.37
C PRO A 77 19.58 1.68 13.03
N GLY A 78 19.34 2.38 11.93
CA GLY A 78 19.51 1.87 10.57
C GLY A 78 18.57 2.53 9.56
N THR A 79 18.55 2.00 8.34
CA THR A 79 17.71 2.48 7.25
C THR A 79 16.92 1.31 6.67
N SER A 80 15.59 1.43 6.62
CA SER A 80 14.73 0.52 5.85
C SER A 80 14.99 0.70 4.36
N ILE A 81 14.88 -0.38 3.58
CA ILE A 81 15.16 -0.38 2.14
C ILE A 81 13.87 -0.64 1.37
N ILE A 82 13.71 0.07 0.26
CA ILE A 82 12.74 -0.25 -0.77
C ILE A 82 13.45 -0.29 -2.12
N ASP A 83 13.25 -1.38 -2.85
CA ASP A 83 13.79 -1.60 -4.18
C ASP A 83 12.65 -1.71 -5.18
N PHE A 84 12.77 -0.96 -6.28
CA PHE A 84 11.81 -0.99 -7.38
C PHE A 84 12.31 -1.87 -8.51
N GLY A 85 11.40 -2.68 -9.06
CA GLY A 85 11.71 -3.66 -10.09
C GLY A 85 11.69 -5.10 -9.56
N PRO A 86 11.87 -6.07 -10.46
CA PRO A 86 11.88 -7.47 -10.08
C PRO A 86 13.08 -7.76 -9.17
N PRO A 87 12.97 -8.75 -8.26
CA PRO A 87 14.09 -9.16 -7.43
C PRO A 87 15.30 -9.52 -8.31
N THR A 88 16.46 -8.94 -7.99
CA THR A 88 17.73 -9.25 -8.68
C THR A 88 18.29 -10.61 -8.25
N THR A 89 17.87 -11.10 -7.10
CA THR A 89 18.20 -12.41 -6.56
C THR A 89 16.97 -13.30 -6.56
N GLN A 90 17.17 -14.58 -6.89
CA GLN A 90 16.10 -15.57 -6.76
C GLN A 90 15.64 -15.63 -5.30
N PRO A 91 14.33 -15.72 -5.02
CA PRO A 91 13.84 -15.88 -3.66
C PRO A 91 14.51 -17.10 -3.03
N GLU A 92 14.90 -16.99 -1.76
CA GLU A 92 15.42 -18.11 -1.02
C GLU A 92 14.41 -19.26 -1.01
N ALA A 93 14.88 -20.50 -0.89
CA ALA A 93 14.00 -21.68 -0.82
C ALA A 93 13.00 -21.62 0.36
N SER A 94 13.29 -20.82 1.37
CA SER A 94 12.46 -20.51 2.53
C SER A 94 11.34 -19.49 2.26
N THR A 95 11.33 -18.84 1.09
CA THR A 95 10.36 -17.79 0.78
C THR A 95 8.96 -18.36 0.67
N ILE A 96 8.05 -17.84 1.47
CA ILE A 96 6.63 -18.18 1.41
C ILE A 96 5.93 -17.17 0.50
N THR A 97 5.20 -17.67 -0.49
CA THR A 97 4.40 -16.84 -1.39
C THR A 97 2.91 -17.07 -1.14
N THR A 98 2.12 -16.04 -1.39
CA THR A 98 0.66 -16.11 -1.39
C THR A 98 0.13 -15.44 -2.64
N LYS A 99 -1.10 -15.78 -3.02
CA LYS A 99 -1.75 -15.19 -4.18
C LYS A 99 -2.16 -13.76 -3.86
N LEU A 100 -1.76 -12.84 -4.73
CA LEU A 100 -2.33 -11.50 -4.77
C LEU A 100 -3.70 -11.55 -5.44
N LEU A 101 -4.72 -11.06 -4.72
CA LEU A 101 -6.10 -11.01 -5.18
C LEU A 101 -6.43 -9.60 -5.70
N HIS A 102 -7.37 -9.51 -6.65
CA HIS A 102 -7.77 -8.26 -7.27
C HIS A 102 -9.29 -8.14 -7.29
N SER A 103 -9.81 -7.00 -6.79
CA SER A 103 -11.21 -6.64 -6.98
C SER A 103 -11.40 -5.98 -8.35
N LYS A 104 -12.49 -6.33 -9.04
CA LYS A 104 -12.82 -5.73 -10.34
C LYS A 104 -13.23 -4.26 -10.20
N LYS A 105 -13.78 -3.91 -9.04
CA LYS A 105 -14.33 -2.58 -8.71
C LYS A 105 -13.32 -1.71 -7.98
N VAL A 106 -12.59 -2.27 -7.01
CA VAL A 106 -11.55 -1.58 -6.25
C VAL A 106 -10.18 -2.04 -6.73
N ARG A 107 -9.53 -1.23 -7.57
CA ARG A 107 -8.28 -1.61 -8.25
C ARG A 107 -7.01 -1.05 -7.62
N THR A 108 -7.10 -0.45 -6.43
CA THR A 108 -5.95 0.17 -5.75
C THR A 108 -5.31 -0.77 -4.73
N PHE A 109 -6.09 -1.46 -3.90
CA PHE A 109 -5.55 -2.24 -2.78
C PHE A 109 -4.99 -3.61 -3.15
N TYR A 110 -3.89 -4.00 -2.49
CA TYR A 110 -3.34 -5.36 -2.53
C TYR A 110 -4.12 -6.29 -1.61
N TYR A 111 -4.99 -7.14 -2.16
CA TYR A 111 -5.71 -8.12 -1.37
C TYR A 111 -4.93 -9.43 -1.24
N LEU A 112 -4.99 -10.04 -0.06
CA LEU A 112 -4.34 -11.31 0.24
C LEU A 112 -5.36 -12.39 0.58
N GLU A 113 -5.03 -13.64 0.25
CA GLU A 113 -5.81 -14.80 0.68
C GLU A 113 -5.34 -15.26 2.08
N LEU A 114 -6.05 -14.80 3.12
CA LEU A 114 -5.81 -15.22 4.50
C LEU A 114 -6.79 -16.33 4.90
N THR A 115 -6.27 -17.44 5.44
CA THR A 115 -7.08 -18.62 5.79
C THR A 115 -7.41 -18.74 7.28
N GLY A 116 -6.82 -17.89 8.12
CA GLY A 116 -7.08 -17.86 9.55
C GLY A 116 -5.99 -17.17 10.35
N PHE A 117 -6.19 -17.16 11.68
CA PHE A 117 -5.23 -16.63 12.65
C PHE A 117 -4.97 -17.68 13.71
N ASN A 118 -3.72 -17.73 14.20
CA ASN A 118 -3.33 -18.53 15.35
C ASN A 118 -2.82 -17.59 16.45
N VAL A 119 -3.28 -17.79 17.69
CA VAL A 119 -2.81 -17.05 18.87
C VAL A 119 -2.33 -18.06 19.90
N GLY A 120 -1.06 -17.96 20.31
CA GLY A 120 -0.46 -18.94 21.23
C GLY A 120 -0.50 -20.38 20.70
N GLY A 121 -0.41 -20.58 19.38
CA GLY A 121 -0.50 -21.89 18.74
C GLY A 121 -1.92 -22.43 18.54
N MET A 122 -2.95 -21.75 19.04
CA MET A 122 -4.35 -22.15 18.87
C MET A 122 -5.00 -21.39 17.72
N LYS A 123 -5.63 -22.13 16.80
CA LYS A 123 -6.40 -21.54 15.69
C LYS A 123 -7.66 -20.88 16.22
N LEU A 124 -7.88 -19.62 15.84
CA LEU A 124 -9.11 -18.92 16.18
C LEU A 124 -10.29 -19.45 15.35
N PRO A 125 -11.50 -19.61 15.93
CA PRO A 125 -12.67 -20.13 15.24
C PRO A 125 -13.34 -19.06 14.37
N ILE A 126 -12.62 -18.55 13.37
CA ILE A 126 -13.11 -17.52 12.45
C ILE A 126 -13.60 -18.19 11.16
N PRO A 127 -14.88 -18.01 10.76
CA PRO A 127 -15.38 -18.55 9.50
C PRO A 127 -14.59 -17.99 8.31
N PRO A 128 -14.20 -18.83 7.31
CA PRO A 128 -13.47 -18.36 6.13
C PRO A 128 -14.17 -17.22 5.37
N SER A 129 -15.50 -17.19 5.39
CA SER A 129 -16.32 -16.15 4.76
C SER A 129 -16.11 -14.75 5.36
N VAL A 130 -15.63 -14.66 6.60
CA VAL A 130 -15.30 -13.37 7.25
C VAL A 130 -14.00 -12.80 6.68
N LEU A 131 -13.08 -13.65 6.24
CA LEU A 131 -11.76 -13.26 5.71
C LEU A 131 -11.74 -13.15 4.18
N ALA A 132 -12.72 -13.77 3.51
CA ALA A 132 -12.80 -13.78 2.06
C ALA A 132 -13.01 -12.37 1.49
N MET A 133 -12.32 -12.09 0.38
CA MET A 133 -12.55 -10.87 -0.39
C MET A 133 -13.88 -10.97 -1.13
N ASP A 134 -14.71 -9.94 -1.05
CA ASP A 134 -15.94 -9.87 -1.85
C ASP A 134 -15.61 -9.40 -3.28
N THR A 135 -16.48 -9.74 -4.23
CA THR A 135 -16.31 -9.41 -5.66
C THR A 135 -16.20 -7.90 -5.92
N ASP A 136 -16.80 -7.08 -5.06
CA ASP A 136 -16.78 -5.62 -5.14
C ASP A 136 -15.64 -4.97 -4.34
N GLY A 137 -14.86 -5.75 -3.60
CA GLY A 137 -13.77 -5.26 -2.75
C GLY A 137 -14.22 -4.53 -1.49
N SER A 138 -15.46 -4.72 -1.02
CA SER A 138 -15.93 -4.15 0.25
C SER A 138 -15.43 -4.91 1.49
N LYS A 139 -14.97 -6.15 1.29
CA LYS A 139 -14.41 -7.04 2.32
C LYS A 139 -13.13 -7.68 1.82
N GLY A 140 -12.37 -8.23 2.76
CA GLY A 140 -11.14 -8.98 2.51
C GLY A 140 -10.02 -8.52 3.43
N ILE A 141 -8.82 -9.07 3.19
CA ILE A 141 -7.60 -8.68 3.87
C ILE A 141 -6.73 -7.91 2.89
N ILE A 142 -6.35 -6.69 3.27
CA ILE A 142 -5.47 -5.83 2.47
C ILE A 142 -4.09 -5.77 3.10
N LEU A 143 -3.07 -5.70 2.25
CA LEU A 143 -1.74 -5.24 2.64
C LEU A 143 -1.71 -3.72 2.47
N ASP A 144 -1.54 -3.01 3.58
CA ASP A 144 -1.42 -1.55 3.61
C ASP A 144 -0.03 -1.15 4.13
N LEU A 145 0.73 -0.48 3.27
CA LEU A 145 2.10 -0.02 3.56
C LEU A 145 2.13 1.30 4.34
N GLY A 146 1.01 2.03 4.41
CA GLY A 146 0.91 3.32 5.09
C GLY A 146 0.42 3.22 6.53
N THR A 147 -0.17 2.09 6.92
CA THR A 147 -0.73 1.88 8.26
C THR A 147 0.29 1.22 9.19
N MET A 148 0.53 1.83 10.35
CA MET A 148 1.54 1.37 11.31
C MET A 148 1.14 0.08 12.07
N VAL A 149 -0.14 -0.10 12.36
CA VAL A 149 -0.65 -1.22 13.18
C VAL A 149 -1.75 -1.92 12.42
N SER A 150 -1.68 -3.25 12.31
CA SER A 150 -2.73 -4.05 11.68
C SER A 150 -4.09 -3.74 12.30
N GLN A 151 -5.05 -3.34 11.47
CA GLN A 151 -6.40 -3.02 11.90
C GLN A 151 -7.34 -4.18 11.59
N LEU A 152 -8.25 -4.46 12.52
CA LEU A 152 -9.31 -5.44 12.34
C LEU A 152 -10.66 -4.75 12.48
N ASN A 153 -11.60 -5.12 11.61
CA ASN A 153 -12.98 -4.67 11.75
C ASN A 153 -13.54 -5.15 13.09
N LYS A 154 -14.37 -4.32 13.73
CA LYS A 154 -15.14 -4.76 14.89
C LYS A 154 -16.02 -5.94 14.47
N CYS A 155 -16.11 -6.95 15.32
CA CYS A 155 -17.15 -7.97 15.18
C CYS A 155 -18.51 -7.30 15.44
N THR A 156 -19.22 -6.94 14.38
CA THR A 156 -20.65 -6.66 14.48
C THR A 156 -21.35 -8.01 14.56
N SER A 157 -22.03 -8.27 15.68
CA SER A 157 -22.91 -9.43 15.84
C SER A 157 -23.89 -9.50 14.66
N LEU A 158 -23.85 -10.63 13.95
CA LEU A 158 -24.86 -11.02 12.96
C LEU A 158 -26.21 -11.23 13.64
#